data_AF-A0A2N2T1W5-F1
#
_entry.id   AF-A0A2N2T1W5-F1
#
_cell.length_a   1.000
_cell.length_b   1.000
_cell.length_c   1.000
_cell.angle_alpha   90.00
_cell.angle_beta   90.00
_cell.angle_gamma   90.00
#
_symmetry.space_group_name_H-M   'P 1'
#
loop_
_entity.id
_entity.type
_entity.pdbx_description
1 polymer ?
#
loop_
_entity_poly.entity_id
_entity_poly.type
_entity_poly.pdbx_seq_one_letter_code
_entity_poly.pdbx_strand_id
1 'polypeptide(L)'
;WAACMAHYTSLSRDQIRHVFAAFCQARPVGGKFAHRATDRPAGSSPSMKWVNPPVAFMLHAGVPLLLQAGVTLPGLYAGPAPVSEDTQPPLKIALEAYPGMLAREVLGQRSYKADDKARQTPDRLIARKDLITALEQGNTRLDLRLKVSHAQRDALADDARGDALDAVLCLMQAAWAKTRHDAGDARYGLPPSLDPLEGWIVSA
;
A
#
# COMPACT_ATOMS: atom_id res chain seq x y z
N TRP A 1 -9.53 -2.42 -16.19
CA TRP A 1 -8.22 -2.60 -15.54
C TRP A 1 -7.37 -3.72 -16.16
N ALA A 2 -7.82 -4.98 -16.21
CA ALA A 2 -7.00 -6.12 -16.63
C ALA A 2 -6.31 -5.96 -18.01
N ALA A 3 -7.04 -5.51 -19.04
CA ALA A 3 -6.46 -5.26 -20.36
C ALA A 3 -5.36 -4.17 -20.35
N CYS A 4 -5.55 -3.13 -19.52
CA CYS A 4 -4.54 -2.08 -19.33
C CYS A 4 -3.29 -2.65 -18.64
N MET A 5 -3.45 -3.50 -17.62
CA MET A 5 -2.33 -4.16 -16.97
C MET A 5 -1.61 -5.12 -17.91
N ALA A 6 -2.33 -5.89 -18.73
CA ALA A 6 -1.74 -6.78 -19.73
C ALA A 6 -0.84 -5.99 -20.71
N HIS A 7 -1.34 -4.87 -21.24
CA HIS A 7 -0.55 -3.96 -22.07
C HIS A 7 0.66 -3.42 -21.30
N TYR A 8 0.44 -2.89 -20.09
CA TYR A 8 1.51 -2.32 -19.26
C TYR A 8 2.63 -3.32 -18.98
N THR A 9 2.29 -4.57 -18.69
CA THR A 9 3.26 -5.65 -18.40
C THR A 9 3.94 -6.23 -19.64
N SER A 10 3.45 -5.91 -20.84
CA SER A 10 4.14 -6.25 -22.09
C SER A 10 5.28 -5.28 -22.44
N LEU A 11 5.34 -4.12 -21.79
CA LEU A 11 6.36 -3.11 -22.04
C LEU A 11 7.64 -3.44 -21.26
N SER A 12 8.80 -3.18 -21.86
CA SER A 12 10.05 -3.21 -21.12
C SER A 12 10.13 -2.04 -20.12
N ARG A 13 10.97 -2.18 -19.08
CA ARG A 13 11.22 -1.08 -18.13
C ARG A 13 11.74 0.19 -18.82
N ASP A 14 12.51 0.04 -19.90
CA ASP A 14 13.00 1.17 -20.68
C ASP A 14 11.88 1.85 -21.48
N GLN A 15 10.96 1.08 -22.07
CA GLN A 15 9.79 1.63 -22.73
C GLN A 15 8.90 2.40 -21.73
N ILE A 16 8.64 1.81 -20.55
CA ILE A 16 7.87 2.47 -19.48
C ILE A 16 8.54 3.80 -19.08
N ARG A 17 9.85 3.77 -18.80
CA ARG A 17 10.61 4.96 -18.43
C ARG A 17 10.54 6.03 -19.52
N HIS A 18 10.70 5.65 -20.79
CA HIS A 18 10.67 6.58 -21.91
C HIS A 18 9.29 7.25 -22.05
N VAL A 19 8.21 6.46 -22.05
CA VAL A 19 6.84 6.97 -22.15
C VAL A 19 6.50 7.89 -20.97
N PHE A 20 6.82 7.48 -19.74
CA PHE A 20 6.53 8.29 -18.55
C PHE A 20 7.37 9.57 -18.48
N ALA A 21 8.64 9.52 -18.92
CA ALA A 21 9.48 10.70 -19.03
C ALA A 21 8.93 11.70 -20.06
N ALA A 22 8.53 11.23 -21.25
CA ALA A 22 7.92 12.06 -22.28
C ALA A 22 6.62 12.70 -21.78
N PHE A 23 5.76 11.92 -21.11
CA PHE A 23 4.56 12.45 -20.47
C PHE A 23 4.89 13.55 -19.46
N CYS A 24 5.85 13.32 -18.56
CA CYS A 24 6.25 14.32 -17.56
C CYS A 24 6.82 15.60 -18.16
N GLN A 25 7.57 15.50 -19.26
CA GLN A 25 8.17 16.64 -19.97
C GLN A 25 7.13 17.53 -20.63
N ALA A 26 6.00 16.96 -21.05
CA ALA A 26 4.89 17.71 -21.65
C ALA A 26 4.01 18.44 -20.62
N ARG A 27 4.22 18.24 -19.30
CA ARG A 27 3.36 18.81 -18.26
C ARG A 27 3.79 20.19 -17.79
N PRO A 28 2.83 21.05 -17.38
CA PRO A 28 3.14 22.31 -16.74
C PRO A 28 3.99 22.14 -15.47
N VAL A 29 4.74 23.20 -15.15
CA VAL A 29 5.49 23.30 -13.89
C VAL A 29 4.54 23.11 -12.71
N GLY A 30 4.97 22.34 -11.71
CA GLY A 30 4.17 21.99 -10.53
C GLY A 30 3.24 20.78 -10.71
N GLY A 31 3.08 20.27 -11.94
CA GLY A 31 2.22 19.11 -12.25
C GLY A 31 2.95 17.92 -12.85
N LYS A 32 4.26 17.76 -12.59
CA LYS A 32 5.13 16.80 -13.31
C LYS A 32 4.57 15.38 -13.36
N PHE A 33 4.10 14.84 -12.24
CA PHE A 33 3.54 13.49 -12.16
C PHE A 33 2.01 13.50 -12.17
N ALA A 34 1.41 12.50 -12.80
CA ALA A 34 0.00 12.18 -12.64
C ALA A 34 -0.20 11.46 -11.31
N HIS A 35 -1.05 12.01 -10.46
CA HIS A 35 -1.44 11.42 -9.19
C HIS A 35 -2.84 10.85 -9.32
N ARG A 36 -3.03 9.64 -8.81
CA ARG A 36 -4.35 9.06 -8.63
C ARG A 36 -5.12 9.85 -7.59
N ALA A 37 -6.45 9.75 -7.62
CA ALA A 37 -7.30 10.41 -6.62
C ALA A 37 -6.93 10.02 -5.18
N THR A 38 -6.50 8.77 -4.96
CA THR A 38 -6.08 8.25 -3.64
C THR A 38 -4.71 8.74 -3.16
N ASP A 39 -3.83 9.22 -4.05
CA ASP A 39 -2.43 9.45 -3.67
C ASP A 39 -2.29 10.67 -2.75
N ARG A 40 -3.12 11.69 -2.94
CA ARG A 40 -3.13 12.90 -2.11
C ARG A 40 -3.58 12.64 -0.66
N PRO A 41 -4.76 12.04 -0.40
CA PRO A 41 -5.16 11.74 0.96
C PRO A 41 -4.20 10.76 1.66
N ALA A 42 -3.63 9.81 0.93
CA ALA A 42 -2.63 8.88 1.48
C ALA A 42 -1.23 9.51 1.69
N GLY A 43 -0.93 10.62 1.01
CA GLY A 43 0.42 11.17 0.93
C GLY A 43 1.42 10.22 0.24
N SER A 44 0.96 9.41 -0.71
CA SER A 44 1.75 8.38 -1.38
C SER A 44 2.48 8.92 -2.62
N SER A 45 3.42 8.13 -3.15
CA SER A 45 4.02 8.40 -4.46
C SER A 45 3.10 7.89 -5.58
N PRO A 46 3.01 8.60 -6.71
CA PRO A 46 2.16 8.20 -7.81
C PRO A 46 2.67 6.93 -8.50
N SER A 47 1.75 6.14 -9.05
CA SER A 47 2.05 4.88 -9.76
C SER A 47 3.03 5.04 -10.91
N MET A 48 3.05 6.21 -11.55
CA MET A 48 3.96 6.49 -12.66
C MET A 48 5.40 6.83 -12.24
N LYS A 49 5.72 6.96 -10.95
CA LYS A 49 7.07 7.34 -10.50
C LYS A 49 8.05 6.18 -10.70
N TRP A 50 9.15 6.39 -11.43
CA TRP A 50 10.15 5.35 -11.72
C TRP A 50 11.46 5.51 -10.94
N VAL A 51 11.55 6.47 -10.01
CA VAL A 51 12.75 6.73 -9.20
C VAL A 51 12.36 7.00 -7.75
N ASN A 52 12.90 6.23 -6.80
CA ASN A 52 12.90 6.49 -5.35
C ASN A 52 11.58 7.02 -4.73
N PRO A 53 10.57 6.15 -4.48
CA PRO A 53 10.52 4.74 -4.87
C PRO A 53 10.09 4.55 -6.33
N PRO A 54 10.54 3.48 -7.02
CA PRO A 54 10.20 3.21 -8.41
C PRO A 54 8.85 2.48 -8.53
N VAL A 55 7.77 3.13 -8.09
CA VAL A 55 6.40 2.56 -8.05
C VAL A 55 5.97 1.99 -9.41
N ALA A 56 6.35 2.62 -10.52
CA ALA A 56 6.08 2.11 -11.86
C ALA A 56 6.64 0.70 -12.05
N PHE A 57 7.89 0.47 -11.66
CA PHE A 57 8.54 -0.83 -11.77
C PHE A 57 8.06 -1.83 -10.72
N MET A 58 7.63 -1.35 -9.54
CA MET A 58 6.98 -2.19 -8.53
C MET A 58 5.65 -2.73 -9.04
N LEU A 59 4.82 -1.88 -9.65
CA LEU A 59 3.57 -2.29 -10.29
C LEU A 59 3.83 -3.31 -11.41
N HIS A 60 4.80 -3.01 -12.28
CA HIS A 60 5.18 -3.87 -13.41
C HIS A 60 5.64 -5.26 -12.96
N ALA A 61 6.38 -5.34 -11.84
CA ALA A 61 6.84 -6.60 -11.29
C ALA A 61 5.76 -7.35 -10.48
N GLY A 62 4.92 -6.63 -9.74
CA GLY A 62 3.98 -7.20 -8.78
C GLY A 62 2.67 -7.67 -9.38
N VAL A 63 2.09 -6.91 -10.33
CA VAL A 63 0.76 -7.22 -10.88
C VAL A 63 0.69 -8.60 -11.54
N PRO A 64 1.65 -9.05 -12.37
CA PRO A 64 1.61 -10.40 -12.95
C PRO A 64 1.52 -11.49 -11.88
N LEU A 65 2.25 -11.34 -10.78
CA LEU A 65 2.28 -12.31 -9.68
C LEU A 65 0.96 -12.32 -8.90
N LEU A 66 0.34 -11.16 -8.70
CA LEU A 66 -1.00 -11.06 -8.09
C LEU A 66 -2.06 -11.74 -8.97
N LEU A 67 -2.02 -11.51 -10.28
CA LEU A 67 -2.92 -12.16 -11.23
C LEU A 67 -2.75 -13.68 -11.24
N GLN A 68 -1.51 -14.17 -11.25
CA GLN A 68 -1.20 -15.60 -11.16
C GLN A 68 -1.66 -16.21 -9.82
N ALA A 69 -1.58 -15.45 -8.73
CA ALA A 69 -2.07 -15.89 -7.42
C ALA A 69 -3.60 -16.03 -7.36
N GLY A 70 -4.33 -15.51 -8.36
CA GLY A 70 -5.79 -15.61 -8.47
C GLY A 70 -6.52 -14.67 -7.51
N VAL A 71 -5.96 -13.49 -7.22
CA VAL A 71 -6.58 -12.54 -6.29
C VAL A 71 -7.72 -11.76 -6.93
N THR A 72 -8.67 -11.35 -6.09
CA THR A 72 -9.62 -10.29 -6.36
C THR A 72 -9.08 -8.99 -5.79
N LEU A 73 -9.14 -7.92 -6.59
CA LEU A 73 -8.82 -6.55 -6.19
C LEU A 73 -10.14 -5.77 -6.16
N PRO A 74 -10.77 -5.55 -5.00
CA PRO A 74 -12.09 -4.91 -4.91
C PRO A 74 -12.15 -3.60 -5.69
N GLY A 75 -13.14 -3.47 -6.58
CA GLY A 75 -13.32 -2.30 -7.44
C GLY A 75 -12.44 -2.23 -8.69
N LEU A 76 -11.40 -3.07 -8.81
CA LEU A 76 -10.47 -3.09 -9.95
C LEU A 76 -10.55 -4.36 -10.80
N TYR A 77 -10.56 -5.52 -10.14
CA TYR A 77 -10.45 -6.83 -10.78
C TYR A 77 -11.19 -7.89 -9.98
N ALA A 78 -12.17 -8.54 -10.60
CA ALA A 78 -13.04 -9.53 -9.95
C ALA A 78 -12.35 -10.89 -9.69
N GLY A 79 -11.11 -11.08 -10.14
CA GLY A 79 -10.43 -12.37 -10.07
C GLY A 79 -10.79 -13.31 -11.24
N PRO A 80 -10.19 -14.51 -11.26
CA PRO A 80 -10.53 -15.53 -12.25
C PRO A 80 -11.96 -16.07 -12.04
N ALA A 81 -12.62 -16.46 -13.13
CA ALA A 81 -13.91 -17.13 -13.06
C ALA A 81 -13.78 -18.49 -12.35
N PRO A 82 -14.84 -18.95 -11.64
CA PRO A 82 -14.86 -20.30 -11.07
C PRO A 82 -14.64 -21.36 -12.16
N VAL A 83 -13.81 -22.36 -11.87
CA VAL A 83 -13.48 -23.44 -12.83
C VAL A 83 -14.58 -24.51 -12.86
N SER A 84 -15.32 -24.66 -11.76
CA SER A 84 -16.52 -25.49 -11.62
C SER A 84 -17.36 -24.99 -10.44
N GLU A 85 -18.66 -25.31 -10.42
CA GLU A 85 -19.55 -25.03 -9.27
C GLU A 85 -19.11 -25.81 -8.01
N ASP A 86 -18.51 -26.99 -8.19
CA ASP A 86 -18.13 -27.90 -7.10
C ASP A 86 -16.71 -27.67 -6.55
N THR A 87 -15.93 -26.76 -7.11
CA THR A 87 -14.54 -26.53 -6.67
C THR A 87 -14.16 -25.06 -6.74
N GLN A 88 -14.74 -24.25 -5.83
CA GLN A 88 -14.34 -22.86 -5.69
C GLN A 88 -13.22 -22.73 -4.64
N PRO A 89 -11.99 -22.37 -5.04
CA PRO A 89 -10.94 -22.08 -4.07
C PRO A 89 -11.36 -20.88 -3.19
N PRO A 90 -10.81 -20.75 -1.98
CA PRO A 90 -11.13 -19.63 -1.11
C PRO A 90 -10.79 -18.30 -1.81
N LEU A 91 -11.71 -17.35 -1.73
CA LEU A 91 -11.54 -16.03 -2.32
C LEU A 91 -10.34 -15.31 -1.69
N LYS A 92 -9.34 -14.98 -2.51
CA LYS A 92 -8.16 -14.23 -2.07
C LYS A 92 -8.35 -12.76 -2.37
N ILE A 93 -8.48 -11.95 -1.33
CA ILE A 93 -8.65 -10.50 -1.47
C ILE A 93 -7.28 -9.84 -1.35
N ALA A 94 -6.91 -9.05 -2.36
CA ALA A 94 -5.74 -8.18 -2.33
C ALA A 94 -6.19 -6.72 -2.17
N LEU A 95 -5.55 -6.03 -1.24
CA LEU A 95 -5.82 -4.63 -0.91
C LEU A 95 -4.53 -3.83 -1.01
N GLU A 96 -4.60 -2.62 -1.55
CA GLU A 96 -3.47 -1.69 -1.53
C GLU A 96 -3.43 -0.98 -0.18
N ALA A 97 -2.32 -1.13 0.56
CA ALA A 97 -2.08 -0.46 1.83
C ALA A 97 -0.86 0.47 1.70
N TYR A 98 -0.80 1.51 2.55
CA TYR A 98 0.31 2.46 2.55
C TYR A 98 0.73 2.77 3.98
N PRO A 99 1.82 2.14 4.49
CA PRO A 99 2.18 2.20 5.90
C PRO A 99 2.55 3.62 6.33
N GLY A 100 3.13 4.40 5.42
CA GLY A 100 3.49 5.81 5.65
C GLY A 100 2.30 6.69 6.02
N MET A 101 1.09 6.38 5.55
CA MET A 101 -0.12 7.14 5.91
C MET A 101 -0.43 6.98 7.39
N LEU A 102 -0.50 5.75 7.89
CA LEU A 102 -0.84 5.47 9.29
C LEU A 102 0.31 5.89 10.22
N ALA A 103 1.57 5.70 9.82
CA ALA A 103 2.71 6.17 10.60
C ALA A 103 2.72 7.70 10.78
N ARG A 104 2.38 8.46 9.73
CA ARG A 104 2.30 9.94 9.78
C ARG A 104 1.21 10.45 10.70
N GLU A 105 0.12 9.72 10.86
CA GLU A 105 -0.95 10.06 11.81
C GLU A 105 -0.44 10.15 13.24
N VAL A 106 0.46 9.23 13.63
CA VAL A 106 1.04 9.16 14.98
C VAL A 106 2.29 10.03 15.12
N LEU A 107 3.17 10.00 14.12
CA LEU A 107 4.52 10.56 14.21
C LEU A 107 4.66 11.96 13.60
N GLY A 108 3.66 12.40 12.83
CA GLY A 108 3.73 13.64 12.05
C GLY A 108 4.85 13.56 11.01
N GLN A 109 5.84 14.45 11.13
CA GLN A 109 6.99 14.53 10.22
C GLN A 109 8.19 13.68 10.68
N ARG A 110 8.14 13.07 11.88
CA ARG A 110 9.24 12.26 12.39
C ARG A 110 9.39 10.99 11.57
N SER A 111 10.62 10.68 11.19
CA SER A 111 10.96 9.43 10.52
C SER A 111 11.25 8.35 11.56
N TYR A 112 10.74 7.13 11.36
CA TYR A 112 11.01 5.99 12.23
C TYR A 112 11.98 4.97 11.61
N LYS A 113 12.35 5.14 10.34
CA LYS A 113 13.19 4.20 9.59
C LYS A 113 14.24 4.86 8.73
N ALA A 114 15.32 4.14 8.45
CA ALA A 114 16.31 4.51 7.44
C ALA A 114 17.09 3.28 6.95
N ASP A 115 17.22 3.16 5.64
CA ASP A 115 18.05 2.12 5.00
C ASP A 115 19.54 2.30 5.29
N ASP A 116 19.97 3.55 5.39
CA ASP A 116 21.35 3.92 5.66
C ASP A 116 21.65 3.79 7.16
N LYS A 117 22.63 2.94 7.50
CA LYS A 117 23.08 2.70 8.87
C LYS A 117 23.49 3.99 9.59
N ALA A 118 24.11 4.95 8.89
CA ALA A 118 24.52 6.22 9.49
C ALA A 118 23.31 7.05 9.98
N ARG A 119 22.12 6.79 9.44
CA ARG A 119 20.87 7.44 9.83
C ARG A 119 20.07 6.60 10.85
N GLN A 120 20.57 5.49 11.37
CA GLN A 120 19.86 4.71 12.38
C GLN A 120 20.08 5.31 13.78
N THR A 121 19.39 6.42 14.05
CA THR A 121 19.59 7.25 15.25
C THR A 121 18.69 6.82 16.42
N PRO A 122 19.04 7.20 17.67
CA PRO A 122 18.18 7.02 18.84
C PRO A 122 16.78 7.64 18.65
N ASP A 123 16.67 8.80 17.99
CA ASP A 123 15.36 9.43 17.72
C ASP A 123 14.45 8.54 16.85
N ARG A 124 15.01 7.81 15.88
CA ARG A 124 14.23 6.86 15.07
C ARG A 124 13.79 5.65 15.89
N LEU A 125 14.62 5.20 16.84
CA LEU A 125 14.23 4.14 17.78
C LEU A 125 13.08 4.62 18.68
N ILE A 126 13.15 5.84 19.21
CA ILE A 126 12.07 6.45 19.99
C ILE A 126 10.80 6.53 19.13
N ALA A 127 10.90 7.00 17.88
CA ALA A 127 9.76 7.07 16.97
C ALA A 127 9.13 5.69 16.69
N ARG A 128 9.93 4.61 16.56
CA ARG A 128 9.38 3.24 16.46
C ARG A 128 8.64 2.83 17.73
N LYS A 129 9.20 3.09 18.91
CA LYS A 129 8.57 2.77 20.20
C LYS A 129 7.27 3.55 20.43
N ASP A 130 7.25 4.83 20.07
CA ASP A 130 6.04 5.67 20.10
C ASP A 130 4.96 5.11 19.19
N LEU A 131 5.34 4.75 17.95
CA LEU A 131 4.42 4.20 16.97
C LEU A 131 3.81 2.87 17.43
N ILE A 132 4.66 1.94 17.92
CA ILE A 132 4.20 0.66 18.45
C ILE A 132 3.23 0.88 19.64
N THR A 133 3.57 1.78 20.56
CA THR A 133 2.73 2.08 21.72
C THR A 133 1.36 2.66 21.31
N ALA A 134 1.33 3.56 20.33
CA ALA A 134 0.07 4.10 19.81
C ALA A 134 -0.79 3.01 19.16
N LEU A 135 -0.18 2.08 18.42
CA LEU A 135 -0.89 0.93 17.83
C LEU A 135 -1.42 -0.03 18.90
N GLU A 136 -0.66 -0.33 19.96
CA GLU A 136 -1.11 -1.18 21.08
C GLU A 136 -2.29 -0.56 21.85
N GLN A 137 -2.30 0.77 22.00
CA GLN A 137 -3.37 1.51 22.67
C GLN A 137 -4.60 1.73 21.78
N GLY A 138 -4.44 1.61 20.46
CA GLY A 138 -5.48 1.90 19.48
C GLY A 138 -5.67 3.40 19.21
N ASN A 139 -4.62 4.19 19.43
CA ASN A 139 -4.63 5.64 19.25
C ASN A 139 -4.44 6.03 17.77
N THR A 140 -5.31 5.49 16.92
CA THR A 140 -5.41 5.82 15.49
C THR A 140 -6.88 5.86 15.09
N ARG A 141 -7.22 6.53 14.00
CA ARG A 141 -8.57 6.57 13.44
C ARG A 141 -9.10 5.22 12.97
N LEU A 142 -8.25 4.18 12.93
CA LEU A 142 -8.69 2.82 12.60
C LEU A 142 -9.47 2.18 13.74
N ASP A 143 -9.35 2.69 14.99
CA ASP A 143 -10.01 2.16 16.17
C ASP A 143 -9.75 0.65 16.38
N LEU A 144 -8.49 0.25 16.14
CA LEU A 144 -8.00 -1.12 16.30
C LEU A 144 -6.78 -1.13 17.20
N ARG A 145 -6.65 -2.19 18.02
CA ARG A 145 -5.48 -2.40 18.89
C ARG A 145 -4.60 -3.51 18.36
N LEU A 146 -3.31 -3.21 18.23
CA LEU A 146 -2.29 -4.22 17.97
C LEU A 146 -2.04 -5.02 19.24
N LYS A 147 -2.09 -6.35 19.15
CA LYS A 147 -1.68 -7.25 20.23
C LYS A 147 -0.44 -8.02 19.80
N VAL A 148 0.66 -7.80 20.48
CA VAL A 148 1.95 -8.47 20.26
C VAL A 148 2.51 -8.98 21.57
N SER A 149 3.34 -10.02 21.52
CA SER A 149 4.14 -10.43 22.67
C SER A 149 5.28 -9.43 22.92
N HIS A 150 5.92 -9.49 24.10
CA HIS A 150 7.07 -8.65 24.40
C HIS A 150 8.21 -8.87 23.37
N ALA A 151 8.49 -10.13 23.02
CA ALA A 151 9.51 -10.46 22.03
C ALA A 151 9.19 -9.90 20.62
N GLN A 152 7.92 -9.92 20.21
CA GLN A 152 7.50 -9.30 18.95
C GLN A 152 7.63 -7.78 19.00
N ARG A 153 7.27 -7.18 20.14
CA ARG A 153 7.40 -5.73 20.38
C ARG A 153 8.85 -5.27 20.25
N ASP A 154 9.78 -6.01 20.85
CA ASP A 154 11.21 -5.74 20.77
C ASP A 154 11.73 -5.92 19.34
N ALA A 155 11.35 -7.00 18.65
CA ALA A 155 11.71 -7.22 17.26
C ALA A 155 11.26 -6.08 16.33
N LEU A 156 10.06 -5.53 16.56
CA LEU A 156 9.56 -4.36 15.81
C LEU A 156 10.35 -3.08 16.12
N ALA A 157 10.76 -2.88 17.38
CA ALA A 157 11.52 -1.71 17.78
C ALA A 157 12.98 -1.76 17.30
N ASP A 158 13.56 -2.95 17.23
CA ASP A 158 14.97 -3.16 16.88
C ASP A 158 15.21 -3.19 15.36
N ASP A 159 14.16 -3.38 14.56
CA ASP A 159 14.26 -3.24 13.10
C ASP A 159 14.40 -1.77 12.67
N ALA A 160 15.65 -1.34 12.51
CA ALA A 160 15.97 0.02 12.09
C ALA A 160 15.61 0.35 10.62
N ARG A 161 15.41 -0.66 9.77
CA ARG A 161 14.86 -0.49 8.41
C ARG A 161 13.36 -0.28 8.44
N GLY A 162 12.70 -0.76 9.49
CA GLY A 162 11.27 -0.59 9.71
C GLY A 162 10.39 -1.43 8.79
N ASP A 163 10.95 -2.44 8.12
CA ASP A 163 10.24 -3.33 7.20
C ASP A 163 9.18 -4.14 7.96
N ALA A 164 9.51 -4.62 9.16
CA ALA A 164 8.57 -5.34 10.01
C ALA A 164 7.43 -4.42 10.49
N LEU A 165 7.75 -3.16 10.81
CA LEU A 165 6.75 -2.19 11.25
C LEU A 165 5.87 -1.72 10.08
N ASP A 166 6.42 -1.57 8.87
CA ASP A 166 5.64 -1.37 7.64
C ASP A 166 4.62 -2.49 7.44
N ALA A 167 5.05 -3.74 7.59
CA ALA A 167 4.16 -4.90 7.47
C ALA A 167 3.03 -4.88 8.50
N VAL A 168 3.33 -4.51 9.75
CA VAL A 168 2.31 -4.34 10.81
C VAL A 168 1.34 -3.21 10.46
N LEU A 169 1.81 -2.06 9.98
CA LEU A 169 0.94 -0.95 9.58
C LEU A 169 0.00 -1.36 8.44
N CYS A 170 0.52 -2.08 7.43
CA CYS A 170 -0.29 -2.67 6.37
C CYS A 170 -1.31 -3.69 6.90
N LEU A 171 -0.91 -4.53 7.88
CA LEU A 171 -1.81 -5.48 8.55
C LEU A 171 -2.95 -4.75 9.27
N MET A 172 -2.67 -3.64 9.96
CA MET A 172 -3.71 -2.84 10.63
C MET A 172 -4.72 -2.27 9.63
N GLN A 173 -4.26 -1.79 8.46
CA GLN A 173 -5.15 -1.34 7.38
C GLN A 173 -5.99 -2.49 6.82
N ALA A 174 -5.40 -3.67 6.60
CA ALA A 174 -6.12 -4.85 6.13
C ALA A 174 -7.17 -5.33 7.16
N ALA A 175 -6.84 -5.29 8.45
CA ALA A 175 -7.76 -5.62 9.53
C ALA A 175 -8.94 -4.65 9.57
N TRP A 176 -8.69 -3.35 9.41
CA TRP A 176 -9.77 -2.34 9.31
C TRP A 176 -10.66 -2.58 8.09
N ALA A 177 -10.08 -2.89 6.93
CA ALA A 177 -10.85 -3.24 5.74
C ALA A 177 -11.74 -4.47 5.97
N LYS A 178 -11.24 -5.47 6.69
CA LYS A 178 -12.02 -6.66 7.07
C LYS A 178 -13.19 -6.31 7.99
N THR A 179 -13.01 -5.42 8.97
CA THR A 179 -14.14 -5.01 9.85
C THR A 179 -15.21 -4.26 9.07
N ARG A 180 -14.84 -3.45 8.06
CA ARG A 180 -15.82 -2.82 7.16
C ARG A 180 -16.62 -3.83 6.36
N HIS A 181 -15.95 -4.84 5.82
CA HIS A 181 -16.62 -5.93 5.11
C HIS A 181 -17.56 -6.71 6.02
N ASP A 182 -17.15 -7.03 7.26
CA ASP A 182 -18.00 -7.74 8.22
C ASP A 182 -19.21 -6.90 8.66
N ALA A 183 -19.11 -5.58 8.59
CA ALA A 183 -20.22 -4.65 8.79
C ALA A 183 -21.12 -4.48 7.54
N GLY A 184 -20.86 -5.23 6.46
CA GLY A 184 -21.69 -5.25 5.25
C GLY A 184 -21.18 -4.41 4.07
N ASP A 185 -20.02 -3.74 4.20
CA ASP A 185 -19.42 -3.04 3.07
C ASP A 185 -18.64 -4.00 2.16
N ALA A 186 -19.29 -4.45 1.09
CA ALA A 186 -18.70 -5.35 0.09
C ALA A 186 -17.41 -4.80 -0.57
N ARG A 187 -17.13 -3.50 -0.42
CA ARG A 187 -15.91 -2.85 -0.93
C ARG A 187 -14.85 -2.65 0.15
N TYR A 188 -14.94 -3.29 1.31
CA TYR A 188 -13.89 -3.27 2.33
C TYR A 188 -13.53 -1.85 2.82
N GLY A 189 -14.49 -0.92 2.82
CA GLY A 189 -14.25 0.48 3.18
C GLY A 189 -13.69 1.35 2.05
N LEU A 190 -13.55 0.83 0.83
CA LEU A 190 -13.13 1.63 -0.32
C LEU A 190 -14.27 2.53 -0.82
N PRO A 191 -13.99 3.78 -1.25
CA PRO A 191 -15.03 4.72 -1.60
C PRO A 191 -15.82 4.26 -2.83
N PRO A 192 -17.13 4.52 -2.88
CA PRO A 192 -17.98 4.08 -3.99
C PRO A 192 -17.61 4.74 -5.32
N SER A 193 -16.96 5.89 -5.25
CA SER A 193 -16.47 6.71 -6.36
C SER A 193 -15.04 6.39 -6.78
N LEU A 194 -14.41 5.31 -6.27
CA LEU A 194 -13.08 4.93 -6.71
C LEU A 194 -13.05 4.71 -8.23
N ASP A 195 -11.96 5.11 -8.88
CA ASP A 195 -11.77 4.88 -10.30
C ASP A 195 -11.41 3.39 -10.55
N PRO A 196 -12.16 2.67 -11.39
CA PRO A 196 -11.93 1.25 -11.67
C PRO A 196 -10.66 0.94 -12.48
N LEU A 197 -9.87 1.96 -12.86
CA LEU A 197 -8.55 1.83 -13.46
C LEU A 197 -7.42 2.20 -12.51
N GLU A 198 -7.67 3.07 -11.54
CA GLU A 198 -6.62 3.57 -10.62
C GLU A 198 -6.62 2.90 -9.25
N GLY A 199 -7.80 2.48 -8.77
CA GLY A 199 -7.96 1.84 -7.47
C GLY A 199 -7.94 2.83 -6.31
N TRP A 200 -7.77 2.31 -5.10
CA TRP A 200 -7.73 3.10 -3.87
C TRP A 200 -6.85 2.45 -2.81
N ILE A 201 -6.11 3.27 -2.07
CA ILE A 201 -5.34 2.83 -0.90
C ILE A 201 -6.32 2.70 0.27
N VAL A 202 -6.37 1.53 0.91
CA VAL A 202 -7.25 1.29 2.06
C VAL A 202 -7.02 2.34 3.13
N SER A 203 -8.12 2.81 3.70
CA SER A 203 -8.22 3.88 4.68
C SER A 203 -7.78 5.26 4.20
N ALA A 204 -7.35 5.50 2.96
CA ALA A 204 -7.10 6.86 2.47
C ALA A 204 -8.37 7.71 2.41
#